data_AF-A0A7S3C7Q1-F1
#
_entry.id   AF-A0A7S3C7Q1-F1
#
_cell.length_a   1.000
_cell.length_b   1.000
_cell.length_c   1.000
_cell.angle_alpha   90.00
_cell.angle_beta   90.00
_cell.angle_gamma   90.00
#
_symmetry.space_group_name_H-M   'P 1'
#
loop_
_entity.id
_entity.type
_entity.pdbx_description
1 polymer ?
#
loop_
_entity_poly.entity_id
_entity_poly.type
_entity_poly.pdbx_seq_one_letter_code
_entity_poly.pdbx_strand_id
1 'polypeptide(L)'
;ALDLLWQVLQRGQAISKSDWGLARVAIVDLRGGTFIGRLFFGDRDAGKIYWDCDCRPSDGVWLALQSKCPVFVSKAVWNLAAVPLSKLVVSNQDQDAEAEGPFFAEDEGFGQDQSDASMPGMGLKNGDPEPIKRLKRELQVALAEEDYAAAIRIRDHPFMVLYSEIEARRSDGDEEEAEILSEELRRAINESGEPED
;
A
#
# COMPACT_ATOMS: atom_id res chain seq x y z
N ALA A 1 -3.00 -15.39 -15.69
CA ALA A 1 -4.46 -15.63 -15.54
C ALA A 1 -5.29 -14.66 -16.36
N LEU A 2 -5.01 -13.34 -16.28
CA LEU A 2 -5.72 -12.30 -17.04
C LEU A 2 -5.58 -12.44 -18.57
N ASP A 3 -4.42 -12.87 -19.08
CA ASP A 3 -4.24 -13.13 -20.53
C ASP A 3 -5.16 -14.23 -21.05
N LEU A 4 -5.42 -15.24 -20.23
CA LEU A 4 -6.29 -16.36 -20.58
C LEU A 4 -7.75 -15.91 -20.60
N LEU A 5 -8.15 -15.06 -19.64
CA LEU A 5 -9.44 -14.39 -19.63
C LEU A 5 -9.63 -13.54 -20.90
N TRP A 6 -8.61 -12.77 -21.29
CA TRP A 6 -8.63 -11.96 -22.50
C TRP A 6 -8.77 -12.80 -23.77
N GLN A 7 -8.01 -13.90 -23.88
CA GLN A 7 -8.12 -14.84 -25.00
C GLN A 7 -9.51 -15.48 -25.09
N VAL A 8 -10.12 -15.84 -23.96
CA VAL A 8 -11.50 -16.35 -23.92
C VAL A 8 -12.48 -15.29 -24.41
N LEU A 9 -12.29 -14.04 -24.02
CA LEU A 9 -13.13 -12.92 -24.45
C LEU A 9 -13.01 -12.68 -25.96
N GLN A 10 -11.80 -12.65 -26.51
CA GLN A 10 -11.56 -12.53 -27.95
C GLN A 10 -12.17 -13.68 -28.74
N ARG A 11 -12.04 -14.92 -28.24
CA ARG A 11 -12.67 -16.09 -28.87
C ARG A 11 -14.19 -16.03 -28.79
N GLY A 12 -14.74 -15.59 -27.66
CA GLY A 12 -16.18 -15.39 -27.47
C GLY A 12 -16.76 -14.36 -28.44
N GLN A 13 -16.03 -13.29 -28.72
CA GLN A 13 -16.38 -12.32 -29.75
C GLN A 13 -16.33 -12.92 -31.15
N ALA A 14 -15.25 -13.64 -31.49
CA ALA A 14 -15.08 -14.25 -32.81
C ALA A 14 -16.12 -15.32 -33.14
N ILE A 15 -16.65 -16.02 -32.13
CA ILE A 15 -17.68 -17.05 -32.28
C ILE A 15 -19.09 -16.43 -32.35
N SER A 16 -19.28 -15.25 -31.77
CA SER A 16 -20.57 -14.59 -31.75
C SER A 16 -20.89 -13.91 -33.07
N LYS A 17 -22.15 -13.99 -33.50
CA LYS A 17 -22.66 -13.23 -34.66
C LYS A 17 -22.95 -11.76 -34.32
N SER A 18 -22.94 -11.42 -33.03
CA SER A 18 -23.23 -10.08 -32.52
C SER A 18 -21.95 -9.39 -32.08
N ASP A 19 -21.83 -8.08 -32.34
CA ASP A 19 -20.66 -7.25 -32.04
C ASP A 19 -20.62 -6.83 -30.55
N TRP A 20 -20.76 -7.80 -29.65
CA TRP A 20 -20.74 -7.52 -28.21
C TRP A 20 -19.29 -7.50 -27.69
N GLY A 21 -18.97 -6.55 -26.81
CA GLY A 21 -17.65 -6.42 -26.22
C GLY A 21 -17.69 -5.70 -24.88
N LEU A 22 -16.52 -5.48 -24.28
CA LEU A 22 -16.44 -4.69 -23.06
C LEU A 22 -16.72 -3.22 -23.41
N ALA A 23 -17.90 -2.73 -23.00
CA ALA A 23 -18.34 -1.38 -23.31
C ALA A 23 -17.73 -0.35 -22.34
N ARG A 24 -17.68 -0.70 -21.05
CA ARG A 24 -17.07 0.13 -20.00
C ARG A 24 -16.78 -0.66 -18.73
N VAL A 25 -15.94 -0.07 -17.89
CA VAL A 25 -15.69 -0.54 -16.52
C VAL A 25 -16.08 0.56 -15.56
N ALA A 26 -16.71 0.24 -14.43
CA ALA A 26 -17.02 1.21 -13.39
C ALA A 26 -16.59 0.73 -12.01
N ILE A 27 -16.03 1.64 -11.21
CA ILE A 27 -15.87 1.45 -9.76
C ILE A 27 -17.13 1.98 -9.10
N VAL A 28 -17.94 1.08 -8.58
CA VAL A 28 -19.32 1.38 -8.16
C VAL A 28 -19.44 1.72 -6.69
N ASP A 29 -18.63 1.07 -5.84
CA ASP A 29 -18.77 1.14 -4.39
C ASP A 29 -17.42 0.94 -3.67
N LEU A 30 -17.38 1.32 -2.40
CA LEU A 30 -16.25 1.13 -1.49
C LEU A 30 -16.80 0.70 -0.12
N ARG A 31 -16.49 -0.53 0.30
CA ARG A 31 -16.97 -1.10 1.57
C ARG A 31 -15.82 -1.66 2.37
N GLY A 32 -15.67 -1.21 3.62
CA GLY A 32 -14.62 -1.70 4.53
C GLY A 32 -13.21 -1.61 3.92
N GLY A 33 -12.89 -0.51 3.23
CA GLY A 33 -11.62 -0.34 2.53
C GLY A 33 -11.47 -1.13 1.22
N THR A 34 -12.47 -1.92 0.83
CA THR A 34 -12.45 -2.71 -0.41
C THR A 34 -13.28 -2.06 -1.51
N PHE A 35 -12.62 -1.68 -2.61
CA PHE A 35 -13.28 -1.15 -3.80
C PHE A 35 -13.97 -2.25 -4.60
N ILE A 36 -15.18 -1.97 -5.08
CA ILE A 36 -15.99 -2.90 -5.87
C ILE A 36 -16.05 -2.38 -7.32
N GLY A 37 -15.59 -3.20 -8.26
CA GLY A 37 -15.65 -2.93 -9.69
C GLY A 37 -16.79 -3.69 -10.37
N ARG A 38 -17.22 -3.17 -11.52
CA ARG A 38 -18.20 -3.82 -12.39
C ARG A 38 -17.83 -3.62 -13.86
N LEU A 39 -17.87 -4.70 -14.62
CA LEU A 39 -17.68 -4.74 -16.06
C LEU A 39 -19.05 -4.67 -16.74
N PHE A 40 -19.16 -3.91 -17.83
CA PHE A 40 -20.37 -3.84 -18.62
C PHE A 40 -20.08 -4.30 -20.03
N PHE A 41 -20.73 -5.38 -20.46
CA PHE A 41 -20.62 -5.94 -21.79
C PHE A 41 -21.82 -5.51 -22.62
N GLY A 42 -21.55 -5.06 -23.84
CA GLY A 42 -22.53 -4.37 -24.65
C GLY A 42 -22.06 -4.18 -26.08
N ASP A 43 -22.94 -3.60 -26.87
CA ASP A 43 -22.57 -3.04 -28.16
C ASP A 43 -21.95 -1.65 -27.92
N ARG A 44 -20.70 -1.48 -28.38
CA ARG A 44 -19.94 -0.24 -28.19
C ARG A 44 -20.52 0.91 -29.01
N ASP A 45 -21.06 0.62 -30.19
CA ASP A 45 -21.54 1.62 -31.14
C ASP A 45 -22.98 2.01 -30.85
N ALA A 46 -23.82 1.05 -30.45
CA ALA A 46 -25.20 1.31 -30.05
C ALA A 46 -25.35 1.77 -28.58
N GLY A 47 -24.28 1.69 -27.78
CA GLY A 47 -24.29 2.04 -26.35
C GLY A 47 -25.19 1.15 -25.50
N LYS A 48 -25.62 0.00 -26.04
CA LYS A 48 -26.55 -0.91 -25.39
C LYS A 48 -25.78 -1.92 -24.55
N ILE A 49 -26.03 -1.91 -23.25
CA ILE A 49 -25.47 -2.92 -22.32
C ILE A 49 -26.36 -4.16 -22.35
N TYR A 50 -25.75 -5.32 -22.57
CA TYR A 50 -26.41 -6.62 -22.55
C TYR A 50 -26.27 -7.33 -21.20
N TRP A 51 -25.11 -7.19 -20.56
CA TRP A 51 -24.79 -7.89 -19.33
C TRP A 51 -23.73 -7.13 -18.52
N ASP A 52 -23.76 -7.31 -17.21
CA ASP A 52 -22.77 -6.78 -16.28
C ASP A 52 -22.23 -7.87 -15.35
N CYS A 53 -20.96 -7.74 -14.98
CA CYS A 53 -20.23 -8.70 -14.15
C CYS A 53 -19.52 -7.97 -13.01
N ASP A 54 -19.62 -8.48 -11.79
CA ASP A 54 -18.82 -7.97 -10.69
C ASP A 54 -17.36 -8.38 -10.86
N CYS A 55 -16.45 -7.44 -10.63
CA CYS A 55 -15.02 -7.67 -10.75
C CYS A 55 -14.25 -6.91 -9.67
N ARG A 56 -13.00 -7.32 -9.42
CA ARG A 56 -12.09 -6.46 -8.66
C ARG A 56 -11.66 -5.29 -9.55
N PRO A 57 -11.43 -4.09 -8.98
CA PRO A 57 -11.01 -2.93 -9.76
C PRO A 57 -9.72 -3.16 -10.54
N SER A 58 -8.74 -3.87 -9.98
CA SER A 58 -7.47 -4.19 -10.66
C SER A 58 -7.69 -4.95 -11.97
N ASP A 59 -8.53 -5.98 -11.92
CA ASP A 59 -8.84 -6.84 -13.07
C ASP A 59 -9.64 -6.05 -14.13
N GLY A 60 -10.56 -5.20 -13.68
CA GLY A 60 -11.36 -4.35 -14.56
C GLY A 60 -10.55 -3.26 -15.26
N VAL A 61 -9.65 -2.59 -14.55
CA VAL A 61 -8.78 -1.56 -15.14
C VAL A 61 -7.84 -2.19 -16.17
N TRP A 62 -7.29 -3.37 -15.89
CA TRP A 62 -6.45 -4.10 -16.85
C TRP A 62 -7.23 -4.44 -18.14
N LEU A 63 -8.45 -4.97 -18.01
CA LEU A 63 -9.32 -5.26 -19.15
C LEU A 63 -9.72 -4.00 -19.93
N ALA A 64 -9.94 -2.89 -19.23
CA ALA A 64 -10.26 -1.60 -19.86
C ALA A 64 -9.10 -1.08 -20.70
N LEU A 65 -7.87 -1.22 -20.20
CA LEU A 65 -6.65 -0.86 -20.93
C LEU A 65 -6.52 -1.70 -22.21
N GLN A 66 -6.73 -3.01 -22.11
CA GLN A 66 -6.58 -3.93 -23.23
C GLN A 66 -7.64 -3.73 -24.32
N SER A 67 -8.89 -3.48 -23.92
CA SER A 67 -10.04 -3.25 -24.82
C SER A 67 -10.21 -1.80 -25.26
N LYS A 68 -9.38 -0.88 -24.72
CA LYS A 68 -9.48 0.57 -24.92
C LYS A 68 -10.89 1.10 -24.61
N CYS A 69 -11.51 0.61 -23.54
CA CYS A 69 -12.83 1.06 -23.10
C CYS A 69 -12.69 2.09 -21.96
N PRO A 70 -13.64 3.02 -21.81
CA PRO A 70 -13.61 4.02 -20.74
C PRO A 70 -13.80 3.37 -19.36
N VAL A 71 -13.12 3.94 -18.36
CA VAL A 71 -13.28 3.63 -16.93
C VAL A 71 -14.06 4.76 -16.28
N PHE A 72 -15.06 4.41 -15.48
CA PHE A 72 -15.89 5.34 -14.72
C PHE A 72 -15.73 5.09 -13.23
N VAL A 73 -15.95 6.14 -12.43
CA VAL A 73 -15.99 6.04 -10.98
C VAL A 73 -17.29 6.65 -10.50
N SER A 74 -17.98 5.95 -9.61
CA SER A 74 -19.18 6.47 -8.96
C SER A 74 -18.85 7.76 -8.21
N LYS A 75 -19.74 8.76 -8.28
CA LYS A 75 -19.55 10.02 -7.55
C LYS A 75 -19.40 9.81 -6.04
N ALA A 76 -20.10 8.82 -5.48
CA ALA A 76 -19.99 8.51 -4.05
C ALA A 76 -18.57 8.05 -3.69
N VAL A 77 -18.01 7.13 -4.48
CA VAL A 77 -16.63 6.63 -4.30
C VAL A 77 -15.61 7.73 -4.55
N TRP A 78 -15.81 8.53 -5.61
CA TRP A 78 -14.95 9.66 -5.93
C TRP A 78 -14.88 10.66 -4.78
N ASN A 79 -16.03 11.09 -4.24
CA ASN A 79 -16.06 12.07 -3.16
C ASN A 79 -15.43 11.55 -1.86
N LEU A 80 -15.46 10.24 -1.63
CA LEU A 80 -14.93 9.62 -0.42
C LEU A 80 -13.42 9.39 -0.52
N ALA A 81 -12.93 8.92 -1.66
CA ALA A 81 -11.56 8.42 -1.80
C ALA A 81 -10.66 9.26 -2.74
N ALA A 82 -11.18 10.26 -3.45
CA ALA A 82 -10.35 11.05 -4.36
C ALA A 82 -9.39 11.96 -3.57
N VAL A 83 -8.10 11.83 -3.89
CA VAL A 83 -7.05 12.71 -3.36
C VAL A 83 -6.66 13.70 -4.46
N PRO A 84 -6.70 15.01 -4.21
CA PRO A 84 -6.22 16.02 -5.15
C PRO A 84 -4.75 15.77 -5.49
N LEU A 85 -4.40 15.87 -6.77
CA LEU A 85 -3.01 15.64 -7.23
C LEU A 85 -2.02 16.56 -6.50
N SER A 86 -2.41 17.80 -6.19
CA SER A 86 -1.59 18.76 -5.44
C SER A 86 -1.17 18.26 -4.07
N LYS A 87 -2.00 17.46 -3.39
CA LYS A 87 -1.64 16.86 -2.10
C LYS A 87 -0.65 15.71 -2.25
N LEU A 88 -0.62 15.05 -3.42
CA LEU A 88 0.36 13.99 -3.73
C LEU A 88 1.72 14.57 -4.11
N VAL A 89 1.79 15.75 -4.73
CA VAL A 89 3.08 16.37 -5.11
C VAL A 89 3.83 16.91 -3.89
N VAL A 90 3.14 17.38 -2.85
CA VAL A 90 3.78 17.78 -1.59
C VAL A 90 4.34 16.56 -0.86
N SER A 91 3.72 15.39 -1.01
CA SER A 91 4.26 14.12 -0.51
C SER A 91 5.55 13.67 -1.22
N ASN A 92 5.87 14.23 -2.41
CA ASN A 92 7.13 13.96 -3.12
C ASN A 92 8.22 15.00 -2.80
N GLN A 93 7.88 16.17 -2.24
CA GLN A 93 8.89 17.18 -1.88
C GLN A 93 9.57 16.93 -0.52
N ASP A 94 9.03 16.02 0.28
CA ASP A 94 9.72 15.46 1.45
C ASP A 94 10.42 14.11 1.13
N GLN A 95 10.50 13.72 -0.16
CA GLN A 95 11.17 12.47 -0.60
C GLN A 95 12.32 12.68 -1.62
N ASP A 96 12.56 13.88 -2.15
CA ASP A 96 13.58 14.12 -3.19
C ASP A 96 14.58 15.25 -2.85
N ALA A 97 15.00 15.37 -1.59
CA ALA A 97 15.92 16.44 -1.17
C ALA A 97 17.17 15.99 -0.40
N GLU A 98 17.72 14.80 -0.64
CA GLU A 98 19.12 14.50 -0.27
C GLU A 98 19.80 13.59 -1.31
N ALA A 99 19.94 14.08 -2.54
CA ALA A 99 20.84 13.46 -3.52
C ALA A 99 21.43 14.51 -4.48
N GLU A 100 22.25 15.42 -3.96
CA GLU A 100 23.42 15.91 -4.70
C GLU A 100 24.62 15.99 -3.73
N GLY A 101 25.44 14.95 -3.75
CA GLY A 101 26.72 14.94 -3.04
C GLY A 101 27.83 15.67 -3.81
N PRO A 102 28.94 15.95 -3.12
CA PRO A 102 30.24 15.67 -3.71
C PRO A 102 31.07 14.73 -2.83
N PHE A 103 31.16 13.48 -3.29
CA PHE A 103 32.33 12.61 -3.46
C PHE A 103 33.46 12.52 -2.37
N PHE A 104 33.76 11.26 -2.02
CA PHE A 104 34.98 10.59 -1.49
C PHE A 104 34.95 10.37 0.05
N ALA A 105 34.98 9.15 0.60
CA ALA A 105 35.70 7.95 0.17
C ALA A 105 35.04 6.62 0.62
N GLU A 106 35.01 5.67 -0.33
CA GLU A 106 35.28 4.22 -0.22
C GLU A 106 34.94 3.49 1.09
N ASP A 107 33.88 2.67 1.07
CA ASP A 107 34.02 1.20 1.13
C ASP A 107 32.76 0.52 0.56
N GLU A 108 32.97 -0.54 -0.19
CA GLU A 108 32.00 -1.16 -1.10
C GLU A 108 31.00 -2.11 -0.41
N GLY A 109 29.76 -2.17 -0.91
CA GLY A 109 28.91 -3.32 -0.64
C GLY A 109 27.42 -3.18 -0.96
N PHE A 110 27.08 -3.41 -2.23
CA PHE A 110 25.78 -3.91 -2.73
C PHE A 110 24.51 -3.05 -2.56
N GLY A 111 24.02 -2.56 -3.70
CA GLY A 111 22.61 -2.20 -3.86
C GLY A 111 21.74 -3.42 -4.13
N GLN A 112 20.48 -3.35 -3.70
CA GLN A 112 19.34 -3.66 -4.56
C GLN A 112 18.03 -3.12 -3.95
N ASP A 113 17.28 -2.42 -4.79
CA ASP A 113 15.83 -2.25 -4.72
C ASP A 113 15.14 -3.52 -4.21
N GLN A 114 14.19 -3.36 -3.27
CA GLN A 114 12.99 -4.19 -3.19
C GLN A 114 11.90 -3.63 -2.26
N SER A 115 10.71 -3.52 -2.84
CA SER A 115 9.37 -3.48 -2.20
C SER A 115 9.16 -2.59 -0.98
N ASP A 116 8.73 -1.36 -1.27
CA ASP A 116 8.09 -0.45 -0.34
C ASP A 116 6.69 -0.99 0.08
N ALA A 117 6.70 -1.98 0.95
CA ALA A 117 5.61 -2.18 1.90
C ALA A 117 5.78 -1.10 2.97
N SER A 118 5.33 0.13 2.65
CA SER A 118 5.35 1.27 3.57
C SER A 118 4.49 0.97 4.80
N MET A 119 5.12 0.36 5.80
CA MET A 119 4.69 0.41 7.18
C MET A 119 5.10 1.79 7.72
N PRO A 120 4.17 2.58 8.28
CA PRO A 120 4.52 3.85 8.91
C PRO A 120 5.48 3.59 10.08
N GLY A 121 6.55 4.40 10.21
CA GLY A 121 7.41 4.42 11.41
C GLY A 121 8.79 3.74 11.30
N MET A 122 9.19 3.25 10.13
CA MET A 122 10.44 2.49 9.96
C MET A 122 11.73 3.32 9.86
N GLY A 123 11.63 4.65 10.01
CA GLY A 123 12.79 5.50 10.25
C GLY A 123 13.34 5.25 11.65
N LEU A 124 14.63 4.91 11.75
CA LEU A 124 15.35 4.94 13.02
C LEU A 124 15.37 6.39 13.51
N LYS A 125 14.55 6.73 14.51
CA LYS A 125 14.59 8.06 15.13
C LYS A 125 15.70 8.07 16.17
N ASN A 126 16.53 9.11 16.18
CA ASN A 126 17.66 9.20 17.09
C ASN A 126 17.26 9.18 18.57
N GLY A 127 16.02 9.56 18.90
CA GLY A 127 15.45 9.51 20.24
C GLY A 127 14.83 8.17 20.68
N ASP A 128 14.86 7.13 19.83
CA ASP A 128 14.31 5.82 20.19
C ASP A 128 15.26 5.06 21.16
N PRO A 129 14.72 4.33 22.15
CA PRO A 129 15.53 3.49 23.02
C PRO A 129 16.18 2.35 22.21
N GLU A 130 17.38 1.91 22.63
CA GLU A 130 18.19 0.95 21.88
C GLU A 130 17.51 -0.38 21.54
N PRO A 131 16.70 -0.98 22.45
CA PRO A 131 15.95 -2.20 22.13
C PRO A 131 15.02 -2.02 20.92
N ILE A 132 14.37 -0.85 20.79
CA ILE A 132 13.50 -0.55 19.66
C ILE A 132 14.31 -0.37 18.38
N LYS A 133 15.46 0.31 18.46
CA LYS A 133 16.37 0.48 17.31
C LYS A 133 16.85 -0.88 16.78
N ARG A 134 17.18 -1.80 17.69
CA ARG A 134 17.57 -3.17 17.35
C ARG A 134 16.43 -3.91 16.67
N LEU A 135 15.23 -3.89 17.24
CA LEU A 135 14.05 -4.56 16.66
C LEU A 135 13.70 -3.99 15.28
N LYS A 136 13.77 -2.67 15.09
CA LYS A 136 13.57 -2.03 13.76
C LYS A 136 14.60 -2.52 12.74
N ARG A 137 15.88 -2.63 13.13
CA ARG A 137 16.95 -3.16 12.26
C ARG A 137 16.73 -4.63 11.94
N GLU A 138 16.41 -5.46 12.92
CA GLU A 138 16.12 -6.88 12.71
C GLU A 138 14.90 -7.07 11.79
N LEU A 139 13.86 -6.24 11.94
CA LEU A 139 12.69 -6.25 11.07
C LEU A 139 13.07 -5.88 9.62
N GLN A 140 13.95 -4.88 9.44
CA GLN A 140 14.44 -4.48 8.13
C GLN A 140 15.23 -5.60 7.44
N VAL A 141 16.10 -6.29 8.18
CA VAL A 141 16.84 -7.46 7.67
C VAL A 141 15.88 -8.58 7.27
N ALA A 142 14.90 -8.90 8.12
CA ALA A 142 13.92 -9.95 7.83
C ALA A 142 13.07 -9.64 6.58
N LEU A 143 12.72 -8.37 6.35
CA LEU A 143 12.03 -7.94 5.14
C LEU A 143 12.93 -8.04 3.91
N ALA A 144 14.21 -7.65 4.02
CA ALA A 144 15.17 -7.73 2.93
C ALA A 144 15.51 -9.18 2.53
N GLU A 145 15.50 -10.10 3.50
CA GLU A 145 15.73 -11.54 3.28
C GLU A 145 14.46 -12.32 2.88
N GLU A 146 13.33 -11.63 2.72
CA GLU A 146 12.00 -12.24 2.49
C GLU A 146 11.57 -13.26 3.57
N ASP A 147 12.15 -13.18 4.77
CA ASP A 147 11.75 -13.99 5.92
C ASP A 147 10.55 -13.35 6.64
N TYR A 148 9.37 -13.54 6.03
CA TYR A 148 8.11 -13.05 6.58
C TYR A 148 7.77 -13.67 7.95
N ALA A 149 8.27 -14.86 8.26
CA ALA A 149 7.98 -15.52 9.55
C ALA A 149 8.70 -14.81 10.70
N ALA A 150 9.97 -14.44 10.50
CA ALA A 150 10.71 -13.60 11.43
C ALA A 150 10.10 -12.19 11.55
N ALA A 151 9.73 -11.58 10.42
CA ALA A 151 9.13 -10.25 10.40
C ALA A 151 7.83 -10.17 11.24
N ILE A 152 6.97 -11.18 11.16
CA ILE A 152 5.74 -11.25 11.98
C ILE A 152 6.07 -11.30 13.47
N ARG A 153 7.06 -12.12 13.87
CA ARG A 153 7.47 -12.23 15.28
C ARG A 153 8.01 -10.92 15.84
N ILE A 154 8.78 -10.19 15.03
CA ILE A 154 9.36 -8.91 15.43
C ILE A 154 8.27 -7.83 15.52
N ARG A 155 7.32 -7.82 14.57
CA ARG A 155 6.18 -6.92 14.60
C ARG A 155 5.30 -7.14 15.84
N ASP A 156 5.06 -8.40 16.20
CA ASP A 156 4.19 -8.76 17.32
C ASP A 156 4.95 -8.71 18.68
N HIS A 157 6.19 -8.22 18.71
CA HIS A 157 6.99 -8.06 19.93
C HIS A 157 6.38 -7.01 20.87
N PRO A 158 6.28 -7.25 22.20
CA PRO A 158 5.64 -6.32 23.14
C PRO A 158 6.15 -4.88 23.06
N PHE A 159 7.47 -4.70 22.91
CA PHE A 159 8.06 -3.37 22.76
C PHE A 159 7.71 -2.69 21.44
N MET A 160 7.64 -3.44 20.33
CA MET A 160 7.24 -2.90 19.03
C MET A 160 5.77 -2.51 19.01
N VAL A 161 4.90 -3.28 19.66
CA VAL A 161 3.47 -2.98 19.80
C VAL A 161 3.28 -1.68 20.59
N LEU A 162 3.88 -1.58 21.78
CA LEU A 162 3.82 -0.35 22.60
C LEU A 162 4.36 0.87 21.85
N TYR A 163 5.49 0.71 21.14
CA TYR A 163 6.04 1.79 20.34
C TYR A 163 5.11 2.23 19.21
N SER A 164 4.50 1.28 18.50
CA SER A 164 3.54 1.58 17.42
C SER A 164 2.31 2.30 17.94
N GLU A 165 1.86 1.97 19.16
CA GLU A 165 0.73 2.62 19.80
C GLU A 165 1.08 4.03 20.28
N ILE A 166 2.29 4.25 20.80
CA ILE A 166 2.81 5.59 21.12
C ILE A 166 2.84 6.47 19.85
N GLU A 167 3.33 5.95 18.73
CA GLU A 167 3.36 6.70 17.47
C GLU A 167 1.95 7.02 16.96
N ALA A 168 1.01 6.09 17.09
CA ALA A 168 -0.38 6.31 16.73
C ALA A 168 -1.00 7.45 17.57
N ARG A 169 -0.87 7.41 18.90
CA ARG A 169 -1.42 8.46 19.79
C ARG A 169 -0.77 9.82 19.55
N ARG A 170 0.54 9.86 19.26
CA ARG A 170 1.22 11.11 18.84
C ARG A 170 0.67 11.65 17.53
N SER A 171 0.34 10.78 16.57
CA SER A 171 -0.27 11.19 15.31
C SER A 171 -1.71 11.71 15.50
N ASP A 172 -2.44 11.16 16.46
CA ASP A 172 -3.81 11.57 16.78
C ASP A 172 -3.87 12.86 17.63
N GLY A 173 -2.72 13.32 18.16
CA GLY A 173 -2.59 14.55 18.94
C GLY A 173 -2.82 14.38 20.44
N ASP A 174 -2.99 13.14 20.90
CA ASP A 174 -3.14 12.80 22.32
C ASP A 174 -1.76 12.66 22.99
N GLU A 175 -1.09 13.79 23.18
CA GLU A 175 0.28 13.86 23.72
C GLU A 175 0.37 13.30 25.15
N GLU A 176 -0.64 13.51 25.98
CA GLU A 176 -0.66 13.03 27.38
C GLU A 176 -0.66 11.50 27.46
N GLU A 177 -1.49 10.83 26.66
CA GLU A 177 -1.54 9.37 26.62
C GLU A 177 -0.28 8.77 26.00
N ALA A 178 0.27 9.43 24.98
CA ALA A 178 1.54 9.04 24.37
C ALA A 178 2.71 9.12 25.36
N GLU A 179 2.71 10.12 26.25
CA GLU A 179 3.74 10.28 27.27
C GLU A 179 3.65 9.16 28.32
N ILE A 180 2.45 8.85 28.81
CA ILE A 180 2.20 7.74 29.76
C ILE A 180 2.68 6.39 29.17
N LEU A 181 2.30 6.09 27.93
CA LEU A 181 2.73 4.86 27.25
C LEU A 181 4.25 4.84 27.02
N SER A 182 4.87 5.99 26.77
CA SER A 182 6.33 6.08 26.62
C SER A 182 7.08 5.82 27.93
N GLU A 183 6.53 6.25 29.06
CA GLU A 183 7.06 5.92 30.38
C GLU A 183 6.89 4.43 30.69
N GLU A 184 5.75 3.84 30.33
CA GLU A 184 5.51 2.41 30.45
C GLU A 184 6.51 1.60 29.62
N LEU A 185 6.77 1.99 28.36
CA LEU A 185 7.76 1.35 27.51
C LEU A 185 9.17 1.46 28.12
N ARG A 186 9.57 2.64 28.61
CA ARG A 186 10.87 2.84 29.28
C ARG A 186 10.99 1.97 30.54
N ARG A 187 9.92 1.89 31.32
CA ARG A 187 9.87 1.04 32.51
C ARG A 187 9.99 -0.45 32.14
N ALA A 188 9.27 -0.89 31.12
CA ALA A 188 9.31 -2.26 30.64
C ALA A 188 10.71 -2.68 30.14
N ILE A 189 11.39 -1.77 29.44
CA ILE A 189 12.78 -1.96 29.00
C ILE A 189 13.74 -2.08 30.19
N ASN A 190 13.58 -1.21 31.19
CA ASN A 190 14.40 -1.25 32.40
C ASN A 190 14.13 -2.52 33.24
N GLU A 191 12.87 -2.97 33.31
CA GLU A 191 12.49 -4.21 34.00
C GLU A 191 12.95 -5.48 33.26
N SER A 192 13.06 -5.45 31.92
CA SER A 192 13.58 -6.59 31.14
C SER A 192 15.09 -6.76 31.22
N GLY A 193 15.82 -5.80 31.80
CA GLY A 193 17.28 -5.87 31.99
C GLY A 193 18.07 -5.93 30.68
N GLU A 194 17.50 -5.43 29.58
CA GLU A 194 18.26 -5.25 28.34
C GLU A 194 19.12 -3.98 28.48
N PRO A 195 20.45 -4.09 28.40
CA PRO A 195 21.33 -2.96 28.68
C PRO A 195 21.17 -1.84 27.64
N GLU A 196 21.16 -0.59 28.12
CA GLU A 196 21.30 0.64 27.32
C GLU A 196 22.80 0.92 27.00
N ASP A 197 23.54 -0.06 26.46
CA ASP A 197 24.99 0.06 26.18
C ASP A 197 25.37 -0.08 24.69
#